data_AF-A0A3M1WQ41-F1
#
_entry.id   AF-A0A3M1WQ41-F1
#
_cell.length_a   1.000
_cell.length_b   1.000
_cell.length_c   1.000
_cell.angle_alpha   90.00
_cell.angle_beta   90.00
_cell.angle_gamma   90.00
#
_symmetry.space_group_name_H-M   'P 1'
#
loop_
_entity.id
_entity.type
_entity.pdbx_description
1 polymer ?
#
loop_
_entity_poly.entity_id
_entity_poly.type
_entity_poly.pdbx_seq_one_letter_code
_entity_poly.pdbx_strand_id
1 'polypeptide(L)' 'MYYIRKSAEKWAVHNNTTGRSRQLSLDEVQRLLDEFPNLKTGPGSGRSLTYFRNRIRSIPNLP' A
#
# COMPACT_ATOMS: atom_id res chain seq x y z
N MET A 1 5.02 3.22 12.46
CA MET A 1 4.95 3.93 11.15
C MET A 1 4.82 2.87 10.07
N TYR A 2 3.97 3.06 9.07
CA TYR A 2 3.75 2.09 7.99
C TYR A 2 4.22 2.64 6.65
N TYR A 3 4.55 1.75 5.72
CA TYR A 3 4.72 2.12 4.32
C TYR A 3 4.10 1.11 3.39
N ILE A 4 3.57 1.60 2.29
CA ILE A 4 2.95 0.81 1.25
C ILE A 4 3.94 0.72 0.10
N ARG A 5 4.25 -0.49 -0.33
CA ARG A 5 5.12 -0.75 -1.47
C ARG A 5 4.28 -1.32 -2.60
N LYS A 6 4.24 -0.60 -3.71
CA LYS A 6 3.73 -1.08 -5.00
C LYS A 6 4.91 -1.58 -5.83
N SER A 7 4.81 -2.80 -6.33
CA SER A 7 5.65 -3.38 -7.38
C SER A 7 4.80 -3.65 -8.62
N ALA A 8 5.42 -4.08 -9.72
CA ALA A 8 4.71 -4.31 -11.00
C ALA A 8 3.47 -5.22 -10.86
N GLU A 9 3.49 -6.16 -9.92
CA GLU A 9 2.44 -7.18 -9.78
C GLU A 9 1.79 -7.22 -8.39
N LYS A 10 2.33 -6.49 -7.40
CA LYS A 10 1.96 -6.69 -5.98
C LYS A 10 1.94 -5.39 -5.21
N TRP A 11 1.02 -5.31 -4.26
CA TRP A 11 0.96 -4.28 -3.23
C TRP A 11 1.19 -4.92 -1.87
N ALA A 12 2.04 -4.32 -1.06
CA ALA A 12 2.28 -4.77 0.30
C ALA A 12 2.32 -3.57 1.25
N VAL A 13 1.84 -3.79 2.47
CA VAL A 13 2.01 -2.86 3.58
C VAL A 13 3.06 -3.40 4.52
N HIS A 14 3.94 -2.52 4.98
CA HIS A 14 5.04 -2.84 5.86
C HIS A 14 4.95 -1.98 7.10
N ASN A 15 5.18 -2.58 8.26
CA ASN A 15 5.33 -1.87 9.51
C ASN A 15 6.81 -1.58 9.73
N ASN A 16 7.18 -0.29 9.65
CA ASN A 16 8.56 0.16 9.83
C ASN A 16 9.08 -0.07 11.26
N THR A 17 8.17 -0.21 12.23
CA THR A 17 8.52 -0.37 13.64
C THR A 17 8.78 -1.84 13.99
N THR A 18 7.96 -2.76 13.47
CA THR A 18 8.08 -4.20 13.77
C THR A 18 8.81 -5.00 12.69
N GLY A 19 9.07 -4.38 11.52
CA GLY A 19 9.63 -5.06 10.35
C GLY A 19 8.66 -6.00 9.63
N ARG A 20 7.43 -6.17 10.15
CA ARG A 20 6.43 -7.06 9.56
C ARG A 20 5.90 -6.52 8.25
N SER A 21 5.56 -7.43 7.34
CA SER A 21 4.98 -7.08 6.04
C SER A 21 3.81 -7.98 5.72
N ARG A 22 2.83 -7.43 5.00
CA ARG A 22 1.65 -8.16 4.54
C ARG A 22 1.30 -7.74 3.13
N GLN A 23 1.09 -8.71 2.25
CA GLN A 23 0.57 -8.47 0.91
C GLN A 23 -0.92 -8.10 0.99
N LEU A 24 -1.32 -7.10 0.21
CA LEU A 24 -2.70 -6.65 0.12
C LEU A 24 -3.47 -7.43 -0.93
N SER A 25 -4.74 -7.72 -0.64
CA SER A 25 -5.66 -8.24 -1.64
C SER A 25 -6.12 -7.15 -2.61
N LEU A 26 -6.70 -7.52 -3.75
CA LEU A 26 -7.26 -6.56 -4.72
C LEU A 26 -8.31 -5.63 -4.08
N ASP A 27 -9.18 -6.17 -3.20
CA ASP A 27 -10.18 -5.36 -2.49
C ASP A 27 -9.57 -4.36 -1.51
N GLU A 28 -8.47 -4.74 -0.85
CA GLU A 28 -7.73 -3.84 0.03
C GLU A 28 -7.00 -2.77 -0.76
N VAL A 29 -6.42 -3.13 -1.91
CA VAL A 29 -5.81 -2.17 -2.84
C VAL A 29 -6.87 -1.19 -3.34
N GLN A 30 -8.06 -1.64 -3.71
CA GLN A 30 -9.12 -0.75 -4.18
C GLN A 30 -9.50 0.28 -3.11
N ARG A 31 -9.75 -0.18 -1.88
CA ARG A 31 -10.03 0.71 -0.73
C ARG A 31 -8.89 1.67 -0.44
N LEU A 32 -7.65 1.20 -0.60
CA LEU A 32 -6.45 2.03 -0.42
C LEU A 32 -6.36 3.12 -1.50
N LEU A 33 -6.68 2.80 -2.75
CA LEU A 33 -6.70 3.76 -3.86
C LEU A 33 -7.85 4.76 -3.73
N ASP A 34 -8.96 4.39 -3.08
CA ASP A 34 -10.06 5.30 -2.76
C ASP A 34 -9.67 6.26 -1.61
N GLU A 35 -8.94 5.78 -0.60
CA GLU A 35 -8.40 6.63 0.48
C GLU A 35 -7.25 7.53 -0.04
N PHE A 36 -6.41 7.01 -0.93
CA PHE A 36 -5.23 7.69 -1.45
C PHE A 36 -5.23 7.67 -2.99
N PRO A 37 -6.03 8.52 -3.64
CA PRO A 37 -6.11 8.56 -5.10
C PRO A 37 -4.77 8.89 -5.77
N ASN A 38 -3.86 9.57 -5.07
CA ASN A 38 -2.50 9.86 -5.54
C ASN A 38 -1.65 8.59 -5.76
N LEU A 39 -2.07 7.44 -5.22
CA LEU A 39 -1.45 6.14 -5.45
C LEU A 39 -1.92 5.48 -6.77
N LYS A 40 -2.99 6.00 -7.41
CA LYS A 40 -3.35 5.66 -8.80
C LYS A 40 -2.32 6.27 -9.75
N THR A 41 -1.08 5.76 -9.72
CA THR A 41 -0.18 5.97 -10.84
C THR A 41 -0.76 5.23 -12.04
N GLY A 42 -1.08 6.00 -13.09
CA GLY A 42 -1.91 5.57 -14.22
C GLY A 42 -1.45 4.30 -14.95
N PRO A 43 -2.28 3.80 -15.88
CA PRO A 43 -1.97 2.59 -16.65
C PRO A 43 -0.61 2.74 -17.34
N GLY A 44 0.33 1.81 -17.08
CA GLY A 44 1.70 1.85 -17.59
C GLY A 44 2.78 2.32 -16.61
N SER A 45 2.41 2.66 -15.37
CA SER A 45 3.40 2.95 -14.31
C SER A 45 4.07 1.67 -13.79
N GLY A 46 5.01 1.12 -14.56
CA GLY A 46 5.95 0.06 -14.13
C GLY A 46 6.94 0.52 -13.03
N ARG A 47 6.67 1.65 -12.37
CA ARG A 47 7.52 2.20 -11.32
C ARG A 47 7.10 1.65 -9.97
N SER A 48 8.06 1.06 -9.27
CA SER A 48 7.88 0.72 -7.86
C SER A 48 7.67 2.00 -7.06
N LEU A 49 6.65 2.03 -6.20
CA LEU A 49 6.30 3.20 -5.40
C LEU A 49 6.28 2.81 -3.92
N THR A 50 6.92 3.62 -3.09
CA THR A 50 6.91 3.47 -1.64
C THR A 50 6.22 4.70 -1.03
N TYR A 51 5.12 4.47 -0.31
CA TYR A 51 4.34 5.54 0.31
C TYR A 51 4.31 5.39 1.82
N PHE A 52 4.85 6.37 2.54
CA PHE A 52 4.96 6.34 4.00
C PHE A 52 3.76 7.00 4.68
N ARG A 53 3.17 6.32 5.68
CA ARG A 53 2.10 6.87 6.50
C ARG A 53 2.10 6.35 7.93
N ASN A 54 1.68 7.22 8.85
CA ASN A 54 1.52 6.86 10.26
C ASN A 54 0.25 6.02 10.51
N ARG A 55 -0.78 6.19 9.68
CA ARG A 55 -2.06 5.48 9.79
C ARG A 55 -2.63 5.26 8.39
N ILE A 56 -3.17 4.06 8.17
CA ILE A 56 -3.88 3.66 6.95
C ILE A 56 -5.23 3.12 7.40
N ARG A 57 -6.33 3.82 7.10
CA ARG A 57 -7.66 3.45 7.64
C ARG A 57 -8.37 2.40 6.78
N SER A 58 -8.08 2.39 5.48
CA SER A 58 -8.60 1.44 4.50
C SER A 58 -8.21 -0.01 4.78
N ILE A 59 -7.15 -0.24 5.56
CA ILE A 59 -6.65 -1.56 5.92
C ILE A 59 -6.92 -1.83 7.41
N PRO A 60 -7.93 -2.66 7.74
CA PRO A 60 -8.28 -2.94 9.14
C PRO A 60 -7.22 -3.76 9.87
N ASN A 61 -6.52 -4.64 9.17
CA ASN A 61 -5.50 -5.53 9.73
C ASN A 61 -4.10 -5.14 9.25
N LEU A 62 -3.54 -4.10 9.86
CA LEU A 62 -2.14 -3.72 9.61
C LEU A 62 -1.17 -4.70 10.30
N PRO A 63 -0.02 -5.00 9.68
CA PRO A 63 0.96 -5.96 10.19
C PRO A 63 1.76 -5.49 11.42
#